data_AF-A0A540NB19-F1
#
_entry.id   AF-A0A540NB19-F1
#
_cell.length_a   1.000
_cell.length_b   1.000
_cell.length_c   1.000
_cell.angle_alpha   90.00
_cell.angle_beta   90.00
_cell.angle_gamma   90.00
#
_symmetry.space_group_name_H-M   'P 1'
#
loop_
_entity.id
_entity.type
_entity.pdbx_description
1 polymer ?
#
loop_
_entity_poly.entity_id
_entity_poly.type
_entity_poly.pdbx_seq_one_letter_code
_entity_poly.pdbx_strand_id
1 'polypeptide(L)'
;MPGMYNKQENPHVPIIVTGNDFSTLYAPLIRDGRMEKFYWAPTREDRIGVCMGIFRADNIPRGDIVKLVDTFPGQSIDFFGAIRARVYDDEVRKWISSVGIEGIGNRLVNSKEAPPIFDQPKMTLEKLLECGNLLVQEQDNVKRVQLSDKYLKESALGDANDDAIKSGSFYGKAAQQVNLPVPEGCTDPSAANYDPTARSDNGSCLYQF
;
A
#
# COMPACT_ATOMS: atom_id res chain seq x y z
N MET A 1 4.69 44.92 -19.51
CA MET A 1 3.28 45.16 -19.13
C MET A 1 3.26 46.34 -18.16
N PRO A 2 2.50 47.42 -18.42
CA PRO A 2 2.37 48.52 -17.47
C PRO A 2 1.51 48.05 -16.29
N GLY A 3 2.11 47.96 -15.10
CA GLY A 3 1.38 47.60 -13.88
C GLY A 3 0.41 48.72 -13.50
N MET A 4 -0.83 48.36 -13.18
CA MET A 4 -1.80 49.28 -12.60
C MET A 4 -1.51 49.47 -11.11
N TYR A 5 -1.10 50.69 -10.74
CA TYR A 5 -0.88 51.07 -9.34
C TYR A 5 -2.08 51.88 -8.83
N ASN A 6 -3.10 51.20 -8.31
CA ASN A 6 -4.23 51.85 -7.64
C ASN A 6 -3.92 52.00 -6.15
N LYS A 7 -3.99 53.24 -5.62
CA LYS A 7 -3.80 53.55 -4.19
C LYS A 7 -5.07 53.28 -3.37
N GLN A 8 -5.63 52.08 -3.48
CA GLN A 8 -6.74 51.64 -2.64
C GLN A 8 -6.20 50.80 -1.48
N GLU A 9 -6.74 51.01 -0.28
CA GLU A 9 -6.42 50.20 0.89
C GLU A 9 -7.11 48.83 0.77
N ASN A 10 -6.33 47.76 0.84
CA ASN A 10 -6.85 46.40 0.68
C ASN A 10 -7.31 45.82 2.03
N PRO A 11 -8.37 44.99 2.05
CA PRO A 11 -8.81 44.34 3.27
C PRO A 11 -7.80 43.28 3.76
N HIS A 12 -7.76 43.06 5.07
CA HIS A 12 -6.97 41.98 5.67
C HIS A 12 -7.61 40.62 5.37
N VAL A 13 -6.83 39.70 4.78
CA VAL A 13 -7.25 38.32 4.49
C VAL A 13 -6.40 37.36 5.32
N PRO A 14 -7.00 36.57 6.23
CA PRO A 14 -6.28 35.53 6.95
C PRO A 14 -5.93 34.37 5.99
N ILE A 15 -4.70 33.85 6.08
CA ILE A 15 -4.22 32.73 5.28
C ILE A 15 -4.03 31.53 6.20
N ILE A 16 -4.65 30.40 5.86
CA ILE A 16 -4.53 29.13 6.58
C ILE A 16 -3.75 28.17 5.69
N VAL A 17 -2.72 27.53 6.24
CA VAL A 17 -1.87 26.58 5.53
C VAL A 17 -1.78 25.29 6.34
N THR A 18 -1.99 24.15 5.69
CA THR A 18 -1.85 22.81 6.26
C THR A 18 -0.69 22.09 5.61
N GLY A 19 0.12 21.37 6.38
CA GLY A 19 1.27 20.63 5.88
C GLY A 19 1.79 19.64 6.91
N ASN A 20 2.59 18.67 6.45
CA ASN A 20 3.12 17.60 7.32
C ASN A 20 4.28 18.12 8.18
N ASP A 21 5.23 18.82 7.56
CA ASP A 21 6.35 19.44 8.24
C ASP A 21 6.74 20.74 7.52
N PHE A 22 6.87 21.83 8.28
CA PHE A 22 7.25 23.14 7.77
C PHE A 22 8.73 23.47 8.01
N SER A 23 9.54 22.51 8.45
CA SER A 23 10.96 22.72 8.79
C SER A 23 11.82 23.11 7.59
N THR A 24 11.40 22.78 6.37
CA THR A 24 12.12 23.07 5.12
C THR A 24 11.75 24.42 4.50
N LEU A 25 10.76 25.14 5.03
CA LEU A 25 10.38 26.44 4.49
C LEU A 25 11.43 27.51 4.81
N TYR A 26 11.39 28.61 4.04
CA TYR A 26 12.26 29.76 4.25
C TYR A 26 12.02 30.38 5.64
N ALA A 27 13.00 30.26 6.53
CA ALA A 27 12.89 30.62 7.94
C ALA A 27 12.29 32.01 8.24
N PRO A 28 12.55 33.08 7.45
CA PRO A 28 11.92 34.40 7.66
C PRO A 28 10.41 34.47 7.46
N LEU A 29 9.78 33.48 6.81
CA LEU A 29 8.32 33.38 6.70
C LEU A 29 7.69 32.73 7.94
N ILE A 30 8.50 32.03 8.72
CA ILE A 30 8.07 31.13 9.79
C ILE A 30 8.35 31.72 11.19
N ARG A 31 8.93 32.92 11.23
CA ARG A 31 9.24 33.63 12.48
C ARG A 31 7.99 34.21 13.14
N ASP A 32 8.05 34.36 14.46
CA ASP A 32 7.01 34.99 15.26
C ASP A 32 6.62 36.37 14.72
N GLY A 33 5.32 36.63 14.64
CA GLY A 33 4.72 37.86 14.10
C GLY A 33 4.32 37.81 12.62
N ARG A 34 4.61 36.72 11.90
CA ARG A 34 4.16 36.50 10.50
C ARG A 34 3.36 35.23 10.29
N MET A 35 3.60 34.23 11.11
CA MET A 35 2.95 32.93 11.05
C MET A 35 2.78 32.42 12.48
N GLU A 36 1.59 31.89 12.78
CA GLU A 36 1.34 31.12 13.99
C GLU A 36 1.44 29.62 13.64
N LYS A 37 2.21 28.85 14.42
CA LYS A 37 2.30 27.40 14.25
C LYS A 37 1.39 26.69 15.24
N PHE A 38 0.53 25.84 14.72
CA PHE A 38 -0.31 24.96 15.51
C PHE A 38 0.03 23.51 15.20
N TYR A 39 0.57 22.79 16.19
CA TYR A 39 0.80 21.35 16.10
C TYR A 39 -0.42 20.62 16.65
N TRP A 40 -1.05 19.82 15.82
CA TRP A 40 -2.21 19.04 16.20
C TRP A 40 -1.90 17.54 16.13
N ALA A 41 -1.98 16.89 17.29
CA ALA A 41 -1.95 15.44 17.40
C ALA A 41 -3.27 15.00 18.06
N PRO A 42 -4.10 14.19 17.38
CA PRO A 42 -5.42 13.85 17.88
C PRO A 42 -5.32 13.03 19.17
N THR A 43 -6.04 13.46 20.20
CA THR A 43 -6.20 12.67 21.43
C THR A 43 -7.14 11.49 21.20
N ARG A 44 -7.20 10.55 22.15
CA ARG A 44 -8.16 9.43 22.10
C ARG A 44 -9.60 9.93 21.97
N GLU A 45 -9.98 10.95 22.72
CA GLU A 45 -11.33 11.52 22.67
C GLU A 45 -11.60 12.22 21.34
N ASP A 46 -10.61 12.91 20.77
CA ASP A 46 -10.75 13.49 19.42
C ASP A 46 -10.99 12.40 18.38
N ARG A 47 -10.26 11.29 18.45
CA ARG A 47 -10.44 10.15 17.54
C ARG A 47 -11.83 9.56 17.66
N ILE A 48 -12.32 9.34 18.88
CA ILE A 48 -13.68 8.84 19.12
C ILE A 48 -14.71 9.83 18.57
N GLY A 49 -14.54 11.13 18.82
CA GLY A 49 -15.42 12.18 18.34
C GLY A 49 -15.49 12.25 16.81
N VAL A 50 -14.35 12.17 16.12
CA VAL A 50 -14.32 12.16 14.66
C VAL A 50 -14.91 10.86 14.10
N CYS A 51 -14.62 9.70 14.70
CA CYS A 51 -15.23 8.43 14.29
C CYS A 51 -16.75 8.45 14.47
N MET A 52 -17.26 9.03 15.56
CA MET A 52 -18.69 9.27 15.73
C MET A 52 -19.28 10.15 14.62
N GLY A 53 -18.53 11.14 14.13
CA GLY A 53 -18.92 11.95 12.97
C GLY A 53 -19.00 11.14 11.68
N ILE A 54 -18.03 10.27 11.43
CA ILE A 54 -17.96 9.40 10.25
C ILE A 54 -19.16 8.45 10.18
N PHE A 55 -19.49 7.81 11.31
CA PHE A 55 -20.58 6.83 11.40
C PHE A 55 -21.93 7.44 11.81
N ARG A 56 -22.07 8.77 11.77
CA ARG A 56 -23.28 9.46 12.22
C ARG A 56 -24.52 9.04 11.44
N ALA A 57 -24.39 8.79 10.14
CA ALA A 57 -25.50 8.37 9.29
C ALA A 57 -25.94 6.92 9.59
N ASP A 58 -25.04 6.11 10.15
CA ASP A 58 -25.22 4.66 10.27
C ASP A 58 -25.81 4.25 11.65
N ASN A 59 -26.06 5.22 12.54
CA ASN A 59 -26.67 5.03 13.88
C ASN A 59 -25.99 3.97 14.77
N ILE A 60 -24.67 3.91 14.74
CA ILE A 60 -23.88 2.94 15.53
C ILE A 60 -23.83 3.39 17.00
N PRO A 61 -24.00 2.48 17.98
CA PRO A 61 -23.85 2.81 19.39
C PRO A 61 -22.46 3.37 19.72
N ARG A 62 -22.40 4.40 20.56
CA ARG A 62 -21.12 4.98 21.00
C ARG A 62 -20.17 3.93 21.59
N GLY A 63 -20.71 2.95 22.33
CA GLY A 63 -19.91 1.87 22.91
C GLY A 63 -19.17 1.03 21.87
N ASP A 64 -19.75 0.83 20.69
CA ASP A 64 -19.14 0.05 19.61
C ASP A 64 -18.06 0.85 18.89
N ILE A 65 -18.27 2.16 18.70
CA ILE A 65 -17.26 3.07 18.14
C ILE A 65 -16.04 3.16 19.06
N VAL A 66 -16.26 3.23 20.38
CA VAL A 66 -15.17 3.23 21.36
C VAL A 66 -14.34 1.95 21.25
N LYS A 67 -15.00 0.78 21.22
CA LYS A 67 -14.30 -0.51 21.02
C LYS A 67 -13.54 -0.56 19.70
N LEU A 68 -14.12 -0.05 18.62
CA LEU A 68 -13.47 -0.02 17.31
C LEU A 68 -12.19 0.83 17.33
N VAL A 69 -12.24 2.03 17.91
CA VAL A 69 -11.07 2.93 18.02
C VAL A 69 -10.00 2.33 18.93
N ASP A 70 -10.40 1.72 20.05
CA ASP A 70 -9.48 1.09 21.00
C ASP A 70 -8.81 -0.17 20.43
N THR A 71 -9.47 -0.87 19.49
CA THR A 71 -8.89 -2.04 18.80
C THR A 71 -7.79 -1.63 17.82
N PHE A 72 -7.87 -0.42 17.24
CA PHE A 72 -6.92 0.08 16.24
C PHE A 72 -6.21 1.37 16.71
N PRO A 73 -5.39 1.33 17.78
CA PRO A 73 -4.83 2.54 18.39
C PRO A 73 -3.81 3.24 17.49
N GLY A 74 -3.09 2.53 16.63
CA GLY A 74 -2.05 3.09 15.75
C GLY A 74 -2.54 3.59 14.39
N GLN A 75 -3.85 3.48 14.10
CA GLN A 75 -4.41 3.85 12.80
C GLN A 75 -4.85 5.32 12.79
N SER A 76 -4.61 5.97 11.65
CA SER A 76 -5.05 7.34 11.37
C SER A 76 -6.58 7.44 11.24
N ILE A 77 -7.13 8.66 11.27
CA ILE A 77 -8.59 8.87 11.30
C ILE A 77 -9.26 8.45 9.99
N ASP A 78 -8.57 8.65 8.86
CA ASP A 78 -8.99 8.23 7.52
C ASP A 78 -9.21 6.71 7.41
N PHE A 79 -8.49 5.90 8.19
CA PHE A 79 -8.67 4.45 8.26
C PHE A 79 -10.13 4.06 8.60
N PHE A 80 -10.78 4.77 9.54
CA PHE A 80 -12.17 4.49 9.90
C PHE A 80 -13.14 4.88 8.78
N GLY A 81 -12.82 5.91 8.01
CA GLY A 81 -13.52 6.26 6.78
C GLY A 81 -13.37 5.17 5.70
N ALA A 82 -12.18 4.58 5.58
CA ALA A 82 -11.92 3.48 4.67
C ALA A 82 -12.67 2.20 5.06
N ILE A 83 -12.74 1.87 6.36
CA ILE A 83 -13.58 0.77 6.85
C ILE A 83 -15.03 0.97 6.42
N ARG A 84 -15.58 2.17 6.66
CA ARG A 84 -16.95 2.50 6.28
C ARG A 84 -17.17 2.31 4.78
N ALA A 85 -16.31 2.90 3.95
CA ALA A 85 -16.40 2.79 2.49
C ALA A 85 -16.36 1.32 2.02
N ARG A 86 -15.51 0.49 2.62
CA ARG A 86 -15.38 -0.91 2.25
C ARG A 86 -16.63 -1.75 2.50
N VAL A 87 -17.37 -1.45 3.57
CA VAL A 87 -18.67 -2.10 3.81
C VAL A 87 -19.70 -1.71 2.73
N TYR A 88 -19.70 -0.45 2.30
CA TYR A 88 -20.54 -0.04 1.16
C TYR A 88 -20.10 -0.70 -0.14
N ASP A 89 -18.79 -0.79 -0.39
CA ASP A 89 -18.25 -1.45 -1.59
C ASP A 89 -18.64 -2.93 -1.67
N ASP A 90 -18.68 -3.63 -0.53
CA ASP A 90 -19.15 -5.02 -0.47
C ASP A 90 -20.63 -5.15 -0.90
N GLU A 91 -21.50 -4.23 -0.49
CA GLU A 91 -22.91 -4.23 -0.92
C GLU A 91 -23.06 -3.86 -2.40
N VAL A 92 -22.32 -2.85 -2.86
CA VAL A 92 -22.31 -2.49 -4.30
C VAL A 92 -21.80 -3.66 -5.13
N ARG A 93 -20.79 -4.39 -4.65
CA ARG A 93 -20.27 -5.60 -5.30
C ARG A 93 -21.34 -6.70 -5.39
N LYS A 94 -22.07 -6.97 -4.31
CA LYS A 94 -23.20 -7.93 -4.33
C LYS A 94 -24.27 -7.51 -5.34
N TRP A 95 -24.59 -6.22 -5.40
CA TRP A 95 -25.54 -5.69 -6.37
C TRP A 95 -25.03 -5.88 -7.81
N ILE A 96 -23.77 -5.55 -8.09
CA ILE A 96 -23.12 -5.79 -9.40
C ILE A 96 -23.24 -7.26 -9.81
N SER A 97 -22.94 -8.20 -8.89
CA SER A 97 -23.09 -9.63 -9.14
C SER A 97 -24.54 -10.04 -9.42
N SER A 98 -25.52 -9.40 -8.78
CA SER A 98 -26.95 -9.69 -8.98
C SER A 98 -27.50 -9.19 -10.33
N VAL A 99 -27.00 -8.04 -10.83
CA VAL A 99 -27.44 -7.45 -12.10
C VAL A 99 -26.69 -8.08 -13.30
N GLY A 100 -25.44 -8.50 -13.08
CA GLY A 100 -24.54 -8.99 -14.12
C GLY A 100 -23.75 -7.85 -14.77
N ILE A 101 -22.46 -8.11 -15.02
CA ILE A 101 -21.49 -7.07 -15.46
C ILE A 101 -21.91 -6.39 -16.76
N GLU A 102 -22.52 -7.14 -17.69
CA GLU A 102 -22.95 -6.63 -18.99
C GLU A 102 -24.15 -5.66 -18.90
N GLY A 103 -24.99 -5.79 -17.87
CA GLY A 103 -26.23 -5.02 -17.72
C GLY A 103 -26.08 -3.71 -16.94
N ILE A 104 -24.95 -3.49 -16.25
CA ILE A 104 -24.77 -2.39 -15.31
C ILE A 104 -24.82 -1.01 -15.99
N GLY A 105 -24.13 -0.85 -17.13
CA GLY A 105 -24.08 0.43 -17.84
C GLY A 105 -25.47 0.90 -18.31
N ASN A 106 -26.29 -0.04 -18.77
CA ASN A 106 -27.67 0.25 -19.18
C ASN A 106 -28.55 0.63 -18.00
N ARG A 107 -28.32 0.03 -16.82
CA ARG A 107 -29.12 0.28 -15.62
C ARG A 107 -28.72 1.56 -14.86
N LEU A 108 -27.45 1.97 -14.96
CA LEU A 108 -26.93 3.17 -14.26
C LEU A 108 -27.01 4.45 -15.10
N VAL A 109 -26.66 4.39 -16.39
CA VAL A 109 -26.42 5.59 -17.21
C VAL A 109 -27.43 5.72 -18.34
N ASN A 110 -27.71 4.63 -19.05
CA ASN A 110 -28.58 4.65 -20.24
C ASN A 110 -30.03 4.23 -19.96
N SER A 111 -30.45 4.34 -18.70
CA SER A 111 -31.78 3.97 -18.23
C SER A 111 -32.69 5.20 -18.17
N LYS A 112 -33.97 5.03 -18.54
CA LYS A 112 -35.02 6.04 -18.32
C LYS A 112 -35.56 6.03 -16.89
N GLU A 113 -35.20 5.00 -16.11
CA GLU A 113 -35.53 4.87 -14.71
C GLU A 113 -34.52 5.65 -13.85
N ALA A 114 -34.95 6.06 -12.66
CA ALA A 114 -34.08 6.74 -11.71
C ALA A 114 -32.89 5.82 -11.32
N PRO A 115 -31.71 6.41 -11.01
CA PRO A 115 -30.58 5.63 -10.52
C PRO A 115 -30.99 4.75 -9.32
N PRO A 116 -30.44 3.52 -9.21
CA PRO A 116 -30.75 2.64 -8.09
C PRO A 116 -30.39 3.32 -6.79
N ILE A 117 -31.38 3.45 -5.91
CA ILE A 117 -31.16 3.93 -4.54
C ILE A 117 -30.70 2.72 -3.72
N PHE A 118 -29.53 2.86 -3.10
CA PHE A 118 -28.97 1.83 -2.23
C PHE A 118 -29.43 2.05 -0.80
N ASP A 119 -29.96 1.01 -0.18
CA ASP A 119 -30.23 1.01 1.24
C ASP A 119 -28.92 1.01 2.02
N GLN A 120 -28.91 1.72 3.16
CA GLN A 120 -27.73 1.76 4.01
C GLN A 120 -27.47 0.36 4.60
N PRO A 121 -26.24 -0.18 4.48
CA PRO A 121 -25.90 -1.45 5.09
C PRO A 121 -25.95 -1.38 6.60
N LYS A 122 -26.28 -2.51 7.23
CA LYS A 122 -26.23 -2.64 8.68
C LYS A 122 -24.76 -2.67 9.13
N MET A 123 -24.30 -1.56 9.69
CA MET A 123 -22.94 -1.43 10.25
C MET A 123 -22.87 -2.09 11.63
N THR A 124 -22.69 -3.41 11.66
CA THR A 124 -22.46 -4.16 12.90
C THR A 124 -21.00 -4.06 13.34
N LEU A 125 -20.74 -4.06 14.65
CA LEU A 125 -19.38 -4.02 15.19
C LEU A 125 -18.49 -5.14 14.63
N GLU A 126 -19.02 -6.35 14.53
CA GLU A 126 -18.30 -7.51 13.98
C GLU A 126 -17.83 -7.26 12.54
N LYS A 127 -18.69 -6.69 11.70
CA LYS A 127 -18.34 -6.40 10.31
C LYS A 127 -17.26 -5.32 10.20
N LEU A 128 -17.34 -4.30 11.06
CA LEU A 128 -16.33 -3.23 11.10
C LEU A 128 -14.97 -3.74 11.57
N LEU A 129 -14.95 -4.64 12.56
CA LEU A 129 -13.73 -5.27 13.04
C LEU A 129 -13.12 -6.21 11.99
N GLU A 130 -13.95 -7.00 11.30
CA GLU A 130 -13.50 -7.84 10.18
C GLU A 130 -12.87 -6.99 9.07
N CYS A 131 -13.57 -5.96 8.60
CA CYS A 131 -13.07 -5.04 7.58
C CYS A 131 -11.81 -4.30 8.04
N GLY A 132 -11.75 -3.89 9.30
CA GLY A 132 -10.57 -3.25 9.90
C GLY A 132 -9.35 -4.18 9.87
N ASN A 133 -9.50 -5.44 10.29
CA ASN A 133 -8.41 -6.41 10.27
C ASN A 133 -7.92 -6.71 8.84
N LEU A 134 -8.84 -6.84 7.89
CA LEU A 134 -8.49 -7.03 6.48
C LEU A 134 -7.69 -5.83 5.94
N LEU A 135 -8.10 -4.60 6.24
CA LEU A 135 -7.37 -3.40 5.82
C LEU A 135 -5.98 -3.31 6.44
N VAL A 136 -5.83 -3.68 7.73
CA VAL A 136 -4.50 -3.73 8.37
C VAL A 136 -3.60 -4.77 7.70
N GLN A 137 -4.13 -5.95 7.40
CA GLN A 137 -3.39 -6.99 6.68
C GLN A 137 -2.95 -6.51 5.29
N GLU A 138 -3.83 -5.82 4.57
CA GLU A 138 -3.50 -5.22 3.27
C GLU A 138 -2.40 -4.15 3.39
N GLN A 139 -2.49 -3.26 4.38
CA GLN A 139 -1.44 -2.27 4.65
C GLN A 139 -0.09 -2.93 4.92
N ASP A 140 -0.06 -3.98 5.74
CA ASP A 140 1.18 -4.69 6.07
C ASP A 140 1.73 -5.48 4.89
N ASN A 141 0.87 -6.04 4.05
CA ASN A 141 1.28 -6.69 2.81
C ASN A 141 1.90 -5.69 1.84
N VAL A 142 1.30 -4.52 1.65
CA VAL A 142 1.87 -3.46 0.80
C VAL A 142 3.25 -3.03 1.31
N LYS A 143 3.39 -2.80 2.63
CA LYS A 143 4.69 -2.46 3.23
C LYS A 143 5.73 -3.56 3.00
N ARG A 144 5.35 -4.83 3.16
CA ARG A 144 6.24 -5.98 2.93
C ARG A 144 6.69 -6.08 1.47
N VAL A 145 5.77 -5.94 0.52
CA VAL A 145 6.08 -5.99 -0.92
C VAL A 145 7.03 -4.86 -1.30
N GLN A 146 6.72 -3.63 -0.87
CA GLN A 146 7.59 -2.47 -1.13
C GLN A 146 9.00 -2.65 -0.55
N LEU A 147 9.10 -3.23 0.65
CA LEU A 147 10.39 -3.50 1.28
C LEU A 147 11.18 -4.55 0.50
N SER A 148 10.53 -5.65 0.09
CA SER A 148 11.15 -6.68 -0.75
C SER A 148 11.65 -6.13 -2.08
N ASP A 149 10.83 -5.32 -2.75
CA ASP A 149 11.22 -4.65 -4.01
C ASP A 149 12.43 -3.75 -3.81
N LYS A 150 12.49 -3.03 -2.69
CA LYS A 150 13.65 -2.19 -2.34
C LYS A 150 14.92 -3.02 -2.15
N TYR A 151 14.85 -4.14 -1.42
CA TYR A 151 16.00 -5.03 -1.23
C TYR A 151 16.48 -5.67 -2.53
N LEU A 152 15.55 -6.10 -3.40
CA LEU A 152 15.87 -6.66 -4.71
C LEU A 152 16.50 -5.61 -5.63
N LYS A 153 16.03 -4.36 -5.56
CA LYS A 153 16.56 -3.25 -6.33
C LYS A 153 17.93 -2.77 -5.85
N GLU A 154 18.16 -2.72 -4.53
CA GLU A 154 19.45 -2.34 -3.91
C GLU A 154 20.48 -3.48 -3.92
N SER A 155 20.06 -4.73 -4.19
CA SER A 155 20.99 -5.81 -4.49
C SER A 155 21.65 -5.54 -5.84
N ALA A 156 22.98 -5.48 -5.90
CA ALA A 156 23.81 -5.10 -7.05
C ALA A 156 23.55 -5.82 -8.40
N LEU A 157 22.61 -6.76 -8.46
CA LEU A 157 22.10 -7.35 -9.70
C LEU A 157 20.98 -6.54 -10.38
N GLY A 158 20.25 -5.69 -9.64
CA GLY A 158 19.13 -4.90 -10.19
C GLY A 158 19.61 -3.85 -11.19
N ASP A 159 20.52 -2.97 -10.74
CA ASP A 159 21.14 -1.94 -11.61
C ASP A 159 22.04 -2.56 -12.69
N ALA A 160 22.73 -3.67 -12.39
CA ALA A 160 23.58 -4.36 -13.37
C ALA A 160 22.75 -4.98 -14.52
N ASN A 161 21.53 -5.45 -14.24
CA ASN A 161 20.63 -5.93 -15.30
C ASN A 161 19.98 -4.79 -16.09
N ASP A 162 19.59 -3.69 -15.44
CA ASP A 162 19.00 -2.54 -16.14
C ASP A 162 20.01 -1.87 -17.10
N ASP A 163 21.27 -1.73 -16.68
CA ASP A 163 22.34 -1.22 -17.54
C ASP A 163 22.76 -2.22 -18.64
N ALA A 164 22.77 -3.53 -18.34
CA ALA A 164 23.07 -4.58 -19.31
C ALA A 164 21.96 -4.76 -20.37
N ILE A 165 20.69 -4.56 -20.01
CA ILE A 165 19.54 -4.60 -20.93
C ILE A 165 19.53 -3.36 -21.84
N LYS A 166 19.82 -2.16 -21.30
CA LYS A 166 19.89 -0.92 -22.08
C LYS A 166 21.09 -0.86 -23.02
N SER A 167 22.23 -1.41 -22.61
CA SER A 167 23.46 -1.45 -23.43
C SER A 167 23.52 -2.63 -24.40
N GLY A 168 22.53 -3.55 -24.36
CA GLY A 168 22.52 -4.76 -25.18
C GLY A 168 23.59 -5.80 -24.79
N SER A 169 24.41 -5.51 -23.79
CA SER A 169 25.42 -6.41 -23.24
C SER A 169 24.84 -7.20 -22.06
N PHE A 170 23.77 -7.96 -22.32
CA PHE A 170 23.25 -8.94 -21.36
C PHE A 170 24.34 -9.97 -21.05
N TYR A 171 24.93 -9.90 -19.86
CA TYR A 171 25.96 -10.82 -19.37
C TYR A 171 25.49 -12.28 -19.22
N GLY A 172 24.23 -12.60 -19.57
CA GLY A 172 23.75 -13.98 -19.66
C GLY A 172 24.01 -14.69 -20.99
N LYS A 173 24.70 -14.08 -21.97
CA LYS A 173 25.19 -14.81 -23.16
C LYS A 173 26.55 -15.51 -22.97
N ALA A 174 27.30 -15.19 -21.92
CA ALA A 174 28.53 -15.92 -21.59
C ALA A 174 28.26 -17.22 -20.81
N ALA A 175 27.18 -17.29 -20.03
CA ALA A 175 26.84 -18.49 -19.26
C ALA A 175 26.28 -19.66 -20.11
N GLN A 176 25.97 -19.42 -21.39
CA GLN A 176 25.46 -20.45 -22.31
C GLN A 176 26.49 -20.93 -23.35
N GLN A 177 27.73 -20.45 -23.31
CA GLN A 177 28.77 -20.82 -24.28
C GLN A 177 30.14 -21.14 -23.67
N VAL A 178 30.19 -21.48 -22.38
CA VAL A 178 31.35 -22.22 -21.86
C VAL A 178 30.86 -23.63 -21.53
N ASN A 179 31.15 -24.56 -22.43
CA ASN A 179 31.06 -25.98 -22.12
C ASN A 179 32.19 -26.30 -21.13
N LEU A 180 32.03 -25.89 -19.88
CA LEU A 180 32.92 -26.27 -18.79
C LEU A 180 32.70 -27.78 -18.61
N PRO A 181 33.71 -28.63 -18.87
CA PRO A 181 33.56 -30.05 -18.62
C PRO A 181 33.31 -30.21 -17.12
N VAL A 182 32.08 -30.58 -16.77
CA VAL A 182 31.75 -30.96 -15.40
C VAL A 182 32.59 -32.21 -15.13
N PRO A 183 33.48 -32.21 -14.12
CA PRO A 183 34.25 -33.40 -13.81
C PRO A 183 33.27 -34.51 -13.42
N GLU A 184 33.25 -35.59 -14.20
CA GLU A 184 32.39 -36.75 -13.97
C GLU A 184 33.20 -37.85 -13.29
N GLY A 185 32.69 -38.38 -12.18
CA GLY A 185 33.38 -39.37 -11.35
C GLY A 185 32.50 -39.81 -10.18
N CYS A 186 32.96 -40.74 -9.35
CA CYS A 186 32.13 -41.22 -8.24
C CYS A 186 31.97 -40.13 -7.17
N THR A 187 30.72 -39.69 -6.93
CA THR A 187 30.39 -38.65 -5.94
C THR A 187 30.01 -39.21 -4.57
N ASP A 188 29.96 -40.54 -4.41
CA ASP A 188 29.64 -41.19 -3.14
C ASP A 188 30.90 -41.37 -2.27
N PRO A 189 31.00 -40.74 -1.09
CA PRO A 189 32.15 -40.85 -0.19
C PRO A 189 32.40 -42.27 0.35
N SER A 190 31.43 -43.17 0.24
CA SER A 190 31.52 -44.55 0.73
C SER A 190 32.09 -45.52 -0.31
N ALA A 191 32.27 -45.08 -1.56
CA ALA A 191 32.90 -45.88 -2.61
C ALA A 191 34.43 -45.82 -2.53
N ALA A 192 35.10 -46.92 -2.92
CA ALA A 192 36.56 -47.02 -2.90
C ALA A 192 37.26 -46.08 -3.91
N ASN A 193 36.54 -45.61 -4.92
CA ASN A 193 37.03 -44.71 -5.97
C ASN A 193 36.33 -43.34 -5.94
N TYR A 194 35.91 -42.88 -4.76
CA TYR A 194 35.36 -41.54 -4.55
C TYR A 194 36.32 -40.46 -5.07
N ASP A 195 35.81 -39.56 -5.92
CA ASP A 195 36.54 -38.39 -6.41
C ASP A 195 35.89 -37.10 -5.86
N PRO A 196 36.57 -36.39 -4.93
CA PRO A 196 36.02 -35.16 -4.34
C PRO A 196 35.92 -33.99 -5.33
N THR A 197 36.50 -34.11 -6.52
CA THR A 197 36.40 -33.11 -7.59
C THR A 197 35.25 -33.37 -8.56
N ALA A 198 34.66 -34.57 -8.53
CA ALA A 198 33.52 -34.93 -9.35
C ALA A 198 32.26 -34.16 -8.90
N ARG A 199 31.58 -33.55 -9.86
CA ARG A 199 30.33 -32.80 -9.64
C ARG A 199 29.10 -33.50 -10.24
N SER A 200 29.33 -34.56 -11.01
CA SER A 200 28.29 -35.42 -11.56
C SER A 200 28.72 -36.87 -11.44
N ASP A 201 27.85 -37.73 -10.92
CA ASP A 201 28.12 -39.16 -10.82
C ASP A 201 28.01 -39.81 -12.21
N ASN A 202 29.07 -40.51 -12.64
CA ASN A 202 29.06 -41.29 -13.87
C ASN A 202 28.72 -42.78 -13.64
N GLY A 203 28.35 -43.16 -12.43
CA GLY A 203 27.94 -44.53 -12.09
C GLY A 203 29.12 -45.50 -12.02
N SER A 204 30.37 -45.01 -11.99
CA SER A 204 31.57 -45.84 -11.87
C SER A 204 31.93 -46.20 -10.42
N CYS A 205 31.09 -45.87 -9.44
CA CYS A 205 31.35 -46.13 -8.02
C CYS A 205 31.55 -47.63 -7.73
N LEU A 206 32.70 -47.95 -7.14
CA LEU A 206 33.08 -49.29 -6.73
C LEU A 206 32.91 -49.44 -5.22
N TYR A 207 31.93 -50.25 -4.82
CA TYR A 207 31.72 -50.62 -3.44
C TYR A 207 32.37 -51.97 -3.18
N GLN A 208 33.28 -52.02 -2.23
CA GLN A 208 33.78 -53.29 -1.70
C GLN A 208 32.81 -53.77 -0.62
N PHE A 209 32.28 -54.98 -0.79
CA PHE A 209 31.54 -55.69 0.25
C PHE A 209 32.49 -56.49 1.13
#